data_AF-A0A528AK77-F1
#
_entry.id   AF-A0A528AK77-F1
#
_cell.length_a   1.000
_cell.length_b   1.000
_cell.length_c   1.000
_cell.angle_alpha   90.00
_cell.angle_beta   90.00
_cell.angle_gamma   90.00
#
_symmetry.space_group_name_H-M   'P 1'
#
loop_
_entity.id
_entity.type
_entity.pdbx_description
1 polymer ?
#
loop_
_entity_poly.entity_id
_entity_poly.type
_entity_poly.pdbx_seq_one_letter_code
_entity_poly.pdbx_strand_id
1 'polypeptide(L)'
;MIQLADSFARRRALTDLDSTLLVEAAAGTGKTALMAGRVTMLLARGAQPGEIAAITFTELAASELSVRVHRYVNELLAERVPAPLREALPNGLD
;
A
#
# COMPACT_ATOMS: atom_id res chain seq x y z
N MET A 1 -11.06 -18.06 -4.32
CA MET A 1 -10.14 -16.96 -4.70
C MET A 1 -8.80 -17.59 -5.06
N ILE A 2 -8.25 -17.29 -6.23
CA ILE A 2 -6.92 -17.76 -6.61
C ILE A 2 -5.92 -16.87 -5.86
N GLN A 3 -5.14 -17.47 -4.97
CA GLN A 3 -4.03 -16.78 -4.31
C GLN A 3 -2.93 -16.54 -5.35
N LEU A 4 -2.40 -15.32 -5.42
CA LEU A 4 -1.31 -15.02 -6.34
C LEU A 4 -0.03 -15.71 -5.85
N ALA A 5 0.85 -16.08 -6.79
CA ALA A 5 2.13 -16.69 -6.45
C ALA A 5 2.99 -15.78 -5.55
N ASP A 6 2.81 -14.46 -5.64
CA ASP A 6 3.55 -13.46 -4.89
C ASP A 6 2.83 -12.94 -3.62
N SER A 7 1.72 -13.55 -3.20
CA SER A 7 0.93 -13.08 -2.04
C SER A 7 1.77 -12.96 -0.75
N PHE A 8 2.73 -13.85 -0.52
CA PHE A 8 3.63 -13.72 0.64
C PHE A 8 4.49 -12.44 0.57
N ALA A 9 5.03 -12.13 -0.61
CA ALA A 9 5.83 -10.92 -0.81
C ALA A 9 4.98 -9.64 -0.68
N ARG A 10 3.75 -9.66 -1.20
CA ARG A 10 2.79 -8.56 -1.05
C ARG A 10 2.43 -8.31 0.41
N ARG A 11 2.05 -9.37 1.13
CA ARG A 11 1.76 -9.28 2.56
C ARG A 11 2.95 -8.72 3.33
N ARG A 12 4.16 -9.24 3.10
CA ARG A 12 5.38 -8.71 3.73
C ARG A 12 5.58 -7.23 3.42
N ALA A 13 5.43 -6.81 2.17
CA ALA A 13 5.54 -5.41 1.77
C ALA A 13 4.46 -4.50 2.38
N LEU A 14 3.40 -5.03 2.97
CA LEU A 14 2.33 -4.28 3.62
C LEU A 14 2.39 -4.34 5.16
N THR A 15 3.02 -5.36 5.74
CA THR A 15 3.06 -5.58 7.20
C THR A 15 4.44 -5.37 7.82
N ASP A 16 5.52 -5.64 7.08
CA ASP A 16 6.91 -5.43 7.52
C ASP A 16 7.31 -3.97 7.22
N LEU A 17 6.86 -3.05 8.06
CA LEU A 17 7.00 -1.60 7.87
C LEU A 17 8.31 -1.02 8.43
N ASP A 18 9.00 -1.76 9.32
CA ASP A 18 10.26 -1.34 9.93
C ASP A 18 11.50 -1.76 9.12
N SER A 19 11.33 -2.65 8.14
CA SER A 19 12.42 -3.12 7.28
C SER A 19 12.56 -2.30 5.99
N THR A 20 13.79 -2.15 5.53
CA THR A 20 14.09 -1.72 4.15
C THR A 20 13.86 -2.90 3.20
N LEU A 21 13.01 -2.70 2.18
CA LEU A 21 12.63 -3.73 1.22
C LEU A 21 12.97 -3.27 -0.21
N LEU A 22 13.55 -4.18 -1.00
CA LEU A 22 13.58 -4.07 -2.46
C LEU A 22 12.41 -4.88 -3.03
N VAL A 23 11.60 -4.27 -3.87
CA VAL A 23 10.49 -4.94 -4.56
C VAL A 23 10.74 -4.93 -6.05
N GLU A 24 10.98 -6.12 -6.61
CA GLU A 24 11.09 -6.33 -8.05
C GLU A 24 9.72 -6.69 -8.62
N ALA A 25 9.29 -5.99 -9.66
CA ALA A 25 7.94 -6.12 -10.19
C ALA A 25 7.92 -5.78 -11.69
N ALA A 26 7.31 -6.66 -12.49
CA ALA A 26 7.08 -6.40 -13.91
C ALA A 26 6.01 -5.31 -14.12
N ALA A 27 5.94 -4.73 -15.32
CA ALA A 27 4.86 -3.81 -15.67
C ALA A 27 3.47 -4.48 -15.50
N GLY A 28 2.47 -3.72 -15.06
CA GLY A 28 1.10 -4.24 -14.87
C GLY A 28 0.86 -5.09 -13.61
N THR A 29 1.88 -5.42 -12.82
CA THR A 29 1.76 -6.28 -11.62
C THR A 29 1.24 -5.57 -10.36
N GLY A 30 0.82 -4.31 -10.48
CA GLY A 30 0.26 -3.55 -9.36
C GLY A 30 1.28 -2.89 -8.41
N LYS A 31 2.53 -2.66 -8.85
CA LYS A 31 3.57 -1.97 -8.06
C LYS A 31 3.10 -0.67 -7.39
N THR A 32 2.39 0.17 -8.14
CA THR A 32 1.88 1.46 -7.62
C THR A 32 0.75 1.26 -6.62
N ALA A 33 -0.07 0.22 -6.79
CA ALA A 33 -1.12 -0.14 -5.83
C ALA A 33 -0.52 -0.66 -4.51
N LEU A 34 0.53 -1.48 -4.60
CA LEU A 34 1.28 -1.95 -3.45
C LEU A 34 1.95 -0.77 -2.71
N MET A 35 2.53 0.19 -3.45
CA MET A 35 3.15 1.37 -2.84
C MET A 35 2.15 2.28 -2.12
N ALA A 36 1.00 2.56 -2.75
CA ALA A 36 -0.07 3.29 -2.08
C ALA A 36 -0.57 2.55 -0.83
N GLY A 37 -0.67 1.21 -0.92
CA GLY A 37 -1.00 0.38 0.23
C GLY A 37 0.03 0.50 1.35
N ARG A 38 1.33 0.44 1.05
CA ARG A 38 2.39 0.57 2.06
C ARG A 38 2.37 1.93 2.76
N VAL A 39 2.17 3.03 2.03
CA VAL A 39 2.00 4.37 2.63
C VAL A 39 0.76 4.39 3.54
N THR A 40 -0.36 3.83 3.08
CA THR A 40 -1.59 3.75 3.88
C THR A 40 -1.37 2.97 5.17
N MET A 41 -0.61 1.86 5.12
CA MET A 41 -0.28 1.05 6.30
C MET A 41 0.66 1.77 7.27
N LEU A 42 1.60 2.58 6.78
CA LEU A 42 2.44 3.44 7.63
C LEU A 42 1.58 4.46 8.40
N LEU A 43 0.64 5.11 7.70
CA LEU A 43 -0.31 6.03 8.32
C LEU A 43 -1.18 5.31 9.35
N ALA A 44 -1.71 4.13 9.02
CA ALA A 44 -2.51 3.33 9.95
C ALA A 44 -1.74 2.89 11.21
N ARG A 45 -0.41 2.70 11.10
CA ARG A 45 0.48 2.44 12.25
C ARG A 45 0.76 3.67 13.10
N GLY A 46 0.32 4.86 12.67
CA GLY A 46 0.47 6.11 13.41
C GLY A 46 1.61 7.02 12.93
N ALA A 47 2.29 6.69 11.83
CA ALA A 47 3.24 7.62 11.22
C ALA A 47 2.50 8.89 10.78
N GLN A 48 3.06 10.05 11.10
CA GLN A 48 2.50 11.33 10.66
C GLN A 48 2.75 11.51 9.17
N PRO A 49 1.84 12.13 8.39
CA PRO A 49 2.03 12.33 6.96
C PRO A 49 3.36 13.02 6.60
N GLY A 50 3.81 13.96 7.43
CA GLY A 50 5.08 14.68 7.24
C GLY A 50 6.34 13.82 7.44
N GLU A 51 6.22 12.62 8.01
CA GLU A 51 7.33 11.68 8.21
C GLU A 51 7.53 10.74 7.02
N ILE A 52 6.62 10.75 6.04
CA ILE A 52 6.62 9.84 4.90
C ILE A 52 6.98 10.59 3.61
N ALA A 53 8.14 10.24 3.04
CA ALA A 53 8.53 10.69 1.70
C ALA A 53 8.25 9.59 0.66
N ALA A 54 7.23 9.79 -0.18
CA ALA A 54 6.93 8.92 -1.32
C ALA A 54 7.38 9.58 -2.62
N ILE A 55 8.43 9.03 -3.25
CA ILE A 55 9.11 9.64 -4.41
C ILE A 55 8.83 8.82 -5.67
N THR A 56 8.52 9.51 -6.77
CA THR A 56 8.31 8.90 -8.09
C THR A 56 9.12 9.62 -9.16
N PHE A 57 9.32 8.97 -10.32
CA PHE A 57 10.10 9.55 -11.41
C PHE A 57 9.43 10.74 -12.11
N THR A 58 8.09 10.80 -12.11
CA THR A 58 7.33 11.88 -12.76
C THR A 58 6.32 12.49 -11.80
N GLU A 59 5.95 13.76 -12.04
CA GLU A 59 4.89 14.46 -11.30
C GLU A 59 3.53 13.78 -11.47
N LEU A 60 3.23 13.27 -12.68
CA LEU A 60 1.99 12.53 -12.94
C LEU A 60 1.92 11.27 -12.05
N ALA A 61 3.01 10.50 -11.95
CA ALA A 61 3.04 9.32 -11.09
C ALA A 61 2.91 9.69 -9.60
N ALA A 62 3.48 10.82 -9.18
CA ALA A 62 3.35 11.32 -7.81
C ALA A 62 1.88 11.67 -7.50
N SER A 63 1.23 12.39 -8.41
CA SER A 63 -0.19 12.78 -8.29
C SER A 63 -1.10 11.55 -8.24
N GLU A 64 -0.89 10.58 -9.13
CA GLU A 64 -1.64 9.32 -9.12
C GLU A 64 -1.41 8.49 -7.85
N LEU A 65 -0.19 8.48 -7.32
CA LEU A 65 0.13 7.82 -6.06
C LEU A 65 -0.62 8.49 -4.90
N SER A 66 -0.59 9.82 -4.83
CA SER A 66 -1.30 10.61 -3.81
C SER A 66 -2.81 10.36 -3.83
N VAL A 67 -3.47 10.48 -4.99
CA VAL A 67 -4.90 10.19 -5.16
C VAL A 67 -5.24 8.79 -4.67
N ARG A 68 -4.38 7.81 -4.96
CA ARG A 68 -4.59 6.42 -4.56
C ARG A 68 -4.45 6.22 -3.05
N VAL A 69 -3.48 6.87 -2.41
CA VAL A 69 -3.33 6.86 -0.94
C VAL A 69 -4.57 7.46 -0.29
N HIS A 70 -5.01 8.64 -0.72
CA HIS A 70 -6.24 9.27 -0.23
C HIS A 70 -7.46 8.36 -0.34
N ARG A 71 -7.62 7.68 -1.48
CA ARG A 71 -8.70 6.71 -1.67
C ARG A 71 -8.62 5.57 -0.67
N TYR A 72 -7.45 4.96 -0.48
CA TYR A 72 -7.30 3.82 0.44
C TYR A 72 -7.55 4.23 1.90
N VAL A 73 -7.06 5.39 2.31
CA VAL A 73 -7.38 5.96 3.63
C VAL A 73 -8.89 6.14 3.79
N ASN A 74 -9.57 6.77 2.82
CA ASN A 74 -11.02 6.99 2.87
C ASN A 74 -11.83 5.68 2.88
N GLU A 75 -11.39 4.67 2.13
CA GLU A 75 -12.02 3.34 2.15
C GLU A 75 -11.88 2.70 3.53
N LEU A 76 -10.69 2.74 4.13
CA LEU A 76 -10.44 2.19 5.46
C LEU A 76 -11.20 2.91 6.57
N LEU A 77 -11.26 4.25 6.52
CA LEU A 77 -12.09 5.06 7.44
C LEU A 77 -13.58 4.75 7.33
N ALA A 78 -14.03 4.26 6.18
CA ALA A 78 -15.39 3.82 5.94
C ALA A 78 -15.57 2.31 6.10
N GLU A 79 -14.69 1.67 6.87
CA GLU A 79 -14.69 0.23 7.20
C GLU A 79 -14.67 -0.70 5.98
N ARG A 80 -14.10 -0.23 4.86
CA ARG A 80 -13.93 -1.01 3.63
C ARG A 80 -12.45 -1.24 3.38
N VAL A 81 -12.04 -2.51 3.33
CA VAL A 81 -10.65 -2.87 3.02
C VAL A 81 -10.40 -2.80 1.51
N PRO A 82 -9.50 -1.90 1.03
CA PRO A 82 -9.10 -1.84 -0.38
C PRO A 82 -8.55 -3.18 -0.85
N ALA A 83 -8.85 -3.56 -2.09
CA ALA A 83 -8.47 -4.88 -2.62
C ALA A 83 -6.98 -5.25 -2.42
N PRO A 84 -6.00 -4.35 -2.64
CA PRO A 84 -4.58 -4.66 -2.41
C PRO A 84 -4.20 -4.87 -0.94
N LEU A 85 -5.01 -4.37 0.01
CA LEU A 85 -4.73 -4.46 1.44
C LEU A 85 -5.37 -5.69 2.11
N ARG A 86 -6.27 -6.40 1.43
CA ARG A 86 -6.99 -7.56 2.02
C ARG A 86 -6.07 -8.68 2.50
N GLU A 87 -4.92 -8.86 1.87
CA GLU A 87 -3.92 -9.85 2.32
C GLU A 87 -3.22 -9.46 3.62
N ALA A 88 -3.14 -8.15 3.90
CA ALA A 88 -2.52 -7.59 5.11
C ALA A 88 -3.54 -7.34 6.24
N LEU A 89 -4.78 -7.03 5.87
CA LEU A 89 -5.90 -6.72 6.75
C LEU A 89 -7.07 -7.69 6.50
N PRO A 90 -6.93 -8.99 6.84
CA PRO A 90 -7.98 -9.98 6.56
C PRO A 90 -9.27 -9.71 7.33
N ASN A 91 -9.18 -9.00 8.46
CA ASN A 91 -10.31 -8.71 9.35
C ASN A 91 -10.69 -7.21 9.39
N GLY A 92 -10.03 -6.36 8.60
CA GLY A 92 -10.16 -4.89 8.71
C GLY A 92 -8.98 -4.23 9.43
N LEU A 93 -9.11 -2.93 9.70
CA LEU A 93 -8.29 -2.25 10.71
C LEU A 93 -8.92 -2.57 12.06
N ASP A 94 -8.16 -3.20 12.95
CA ASP A 94 -8.59 -3.47 14.34
C ASP A 94 -8.78 -2.18 15.14
#